data_AF-A0AA40BXJ6-F1
#
_entry.id   AF-A0AA40BXJ6-F1
#
_cell.length_a   1.000
_cell.length_b   1.000
_cell.length_c   1.000
_cell.angle_alpha   90.00
_cell.angle_beta   90.00
_cell.angle_gamma   90.00
#
_symmetry.space_group_name_H-M   'P 1'
#
loop_
_entity.id
_entity.type
_entity.pdbx_description
1 polymer ?
#
loop_
_entity_poly.entity_id
_entity_poly.type
_entity_poly.pdbx_seq_one_letter_code
_entity_poly.pdbx_strand_id
1 'polypeptide(L)'
;MAIDIYTLNLSALLTLCGALFYSNQSKSKTTPPKPTTSQAKQNDSKPYNTLPFLAVYTLIMTSDWLQGPFLYPLYHDEHSLAPSLISTLFTTGFLSGAASGSVIGSLADKHGRKKACLTFCAVYALSCILTTIPSLPVLFVGRVLGGVGTSLLFSVFESWMVGDVKGKGHGEELGGLFGVMSTVNSVVAILSGVGSEWLVGVAGTRKAPFWAGVVCLVGAAGVIGMFWDENYGEAGGEEKGADEKKKAKKSVWAVLSDPKVLSLALSSTIFEGSMYLFVFFWAPALRSVQSTEKGLPYGIIFASFMAATLASSLVFAKITARQLVSYTNLLLGILGTSSLCFLLSARPRSEQSTFWVFCIFEAAVGMYFPCMGYLKGRLVDDGVRAQVYGMLRVPLNVFVVVSLLLTGDGNPFGSVFTICSTLLLAASGALWTATVNQAAP
;
A
#
# COMPACT_ATOMS: atom_id res chain seq x y z
N MET A 1 -13.09 -20.93 27.43
CA MET A 1 -11.91 -20.24 26.87
C MET A 1 -12.37 -18.82 26.56
N ALA A 2 -11.98 -17.82 27.34
CA ALA A 2 -12.40 -16.44 27.08
C ALA A 2 -11.86 -16.04 25.70
N ILE A 3 -12.74 -15.56 24.81
CA ILE A 3 -12.32 -15.04 23.50
C ILE A 3 -11.43 -13.83 23.78
N ASP A 4 -10.23 -13.84 23.20
CA ASP A 4 -9.31 -12.71 23.29
C ASP A 4 -9.97 -11.44 22.72
N ILE A 5 -9.78 -10.31 23.40
CA ILE A 5 -10.46 -9.05 23.08
C ILE A 5 -10.16 -8.59 21.65
N TYR A 6 -8.95 -8.84 21.14
CA TYR A 6 -8.58 -8.56 19.76
C TYR A 6 -9.35 -9.40 18.75
N THR A 7 -9.58 -10.68 19.05
CA THR A 7 -10.38 -11.56 18.19
C THR A 7 -11.84 -11.11 18.15
N LEU A 8 -12.38 -10.63 19.28
CA LEU A 8 -13.71 -10.03 19.32
C LEU A 8 -13.79 -8.74 18.48
N ASN A 9 -12.81 -7.84 18.63
CA ASN A 9 -12.74 -6.60 17.84
C ASN A 9 -12.66 -6.89 16.33
N LEU A 10 -11.81 -7.85 15.93
CA LEU A 10 -11.68 -8.27 14.54
C LEU A 10 -13.02 -8.82 14.02
N SER A 11 -13.68 -9.69 14.78
CA SER A 11 -14.98 -10.26 14.39
C SER A 11 -16.04 -9.18 14.16
N ALA A 12 -16.06 -8.13 15.00
CA ALA A 12 -16.94 -6.99 14.82
C ALA A 12 -16.62 -6.20 13.54
N LEU A 13 -15.33 -5.94 13.26
CA LEU A 13 -14.89 -5.26 12.03
C LEU A 13 -15.20 -6.07 10.77
N LEU A 14 -15.03 -7.38 10.80
CA LEU A 14 -15.37 -8.27 9.68
C LEU A 14 -16.89 -8.31 9.44
N THR A 15 -17.69 -8.31 10.51
CA THR A 15 -19.15 -8.23 10.42
C THR A 15 -19.57 -6.90 9.77
N LEU A 16 -18.94 -5.79 10.17
CA LEU A 16 -19.15 -4.48 9.54
C LEU A 16 -18.77 -4.50 8.05
N CYS A 17 -17.61 -5.07 7.69
CA CYS A 17 -17.19 -5.21 6.29
C CYS A 17 -18.22 -6.00 5.47
N GLY A 18 -18.67 -7.15 5.99
CA GLY A 18 -19.69 -7.99 5.34
C GLY A 18 -21.00 -7.25 5.13
N ALA A 19 -21.48 -6.53 6.16
CA ALA A 19 -22.71 -5.74 6.07
C ALA A 19 -22.59 -4.59 5.05
N LEU A 20 -21.46 -3.88 5.03
CA LEU A 20 -21.19 -2.80 4.07
C LEU A 20 -21.10 -3.32 2.64
N PHE A 21 -20.40 -4.45 2.44
CA PHE A 21 -20.24 -5.09 1.14
C PHE A 21 -21.57 -5.57 0.58
N TYR A 22 -22.37 -6.28 1.38
CA TYR A 22 -23.71 -6.72 1.00
C TYR A 22 -24.61 -5.54 0.61
N SER A 23 -24.57 -4.47 1.40
CA SER A 23 -25.33 -3.24 1.13
C SER A 23 -24.90 -2.54 -0.16
N ASN A 24 -23.62 -2.60 -0.55
CA ASN A 24 -23.13 -2.04 -1.81
C ASN A 24 -23.59 -2.88 -3.02
N GLN A 25 -23.54 -4.21 -2.91
CA GLN A 25 -24.01 -5.09 -4.00
C GLN A 25 -25.52 -4.98 -4.26
N SER A 26 -26.33 -4.88 -3.21
CA SER A 26 -27.79 -4.80 -3.36
C SER A 26 -28.25 -3.59 -4.16
N LYS A 27 -27.49 -2.49 -4.17
CA LYS A 27 -27.83 -1.26 -4.93
C LYS A 27 -27.31 -1.25 -6.36
N SER A 28 -26.20 -1.93 -6.63
CA SER A 28 -25.71 -2.06 -8.00
C SER A 28 -26.67 -2.86 -8.88
N LYS A 29 -27.50 -3.73 -8.30
CA LYS A 29 -28.53 -4.50 -9.01
C LYS A 29 -29.83 -3.72 -9.32
N THR A 30 -30.04 -2.54 -8.72
CA THR A 30 -31.31 -1.77 -8.83
C THR A 30 -31.33 -0.70 -9.93
N THR A 31 -30.28 -0.57 -10.73
CA THR A 31 -30.28 0.34 -11.89
C THR A 31 -30.03 -0.47 -13.17
N PRO A 32 -31.06 -0.91 -13.90
CA PRO A 32 -30.84 -1.41 -15.25
C PRO A 32 -30.24 -0.25 -16.08
N PRO A 33 -29.16 -0.48 -16.86
CA PRO A 33 -28.67 0.53 -17.78
C PRO A 33 -29.80 0.85 -18.76
N LYS A 34 -30.12 2.13 -18.96
CA LYS A 34 -30.90 2.55 -20.12
C LYS A 34 -30.16 2.04 -21.36
N PRO A 35 -30.82 1.35 -22.30
CA PRO A 35 -30.16 0.90 -23.51
C PRO A 35 -29.79 2.13 -24.33
N THR A 36 -28.52 2.53 -24.27
CA THR A 36 -27.96 3.47 -25.23
C THR A 36 -27.74 2.68 -26.51
N THR A 37 -28.65 2.89 -27.47
CA THR A 37 -28.62 2.30 -28.80
C THR A 37 -27.41 2.80 -29.59
N SER A 38 -26.22 2.24 -29.35
CA SER A 38 -25.11 2.15 -30.31
C SER A 38 -23.90 1.51 -29.61
N GLN A 39 -23.79 0.18 -29.73
CA GLN A 39 -22.55 -0.62 -29.78
C GLN A 39 -22.91 -2.09 -29.53
N ALA A 40 -23.79 -2.64 -30.38
CA ALA A 40 -23.87 -4.09 -30.57
C ALA A 40 -22.89 -4.48 -31.68
N LYS A 41 -21.59 -4.45 -31.38
CA LYS A 41 -20.65 -5.38 -31.99
C LYS A 41 -20.39 -6.44 -30.94
N GLN A 42 -21.19 -7.50 -31.00
CA GLN A 42 -20.94 -8.75 -30.29
C GLN A 42 -19.58 -9.25 -30.76
N ASN A 43 -18.54 -9.00 -29.97
CA ASN A 43 -17.29 -9.70 -30.11
C ASN A 43 -17.55 -11.10 -29.53
N ASP A 44 -17.65 -12.11 -30.40
CA ASP A 44 -17.65 -13.54 -30.05
C ASP A 44 -16.29 -14.00 -29.49
N SER A 45 -15.52 -13.10 -28.86
CA SER A 45 -14.26 -13.43 -28.22
C SER A 45 -14.54 -14.08 -26.87
N LYS A 46 -14.03 -15.30 -26.69
CA LYS A 46 -14.02 -16.00 -25.41
C LYS A 46 -13.50 -15.05 -24.31
N PRO A 47 -14.15 -14.98 -23.14
CA PRO A 47 -13.73 -14.09 -22.05
C PRO A 47 -12.29 -14.39 -21.64
N TYR A 48 -11.54 -13.35 -21.30
CA TYR A 48 -10.14 -13.50 -20.92
C TYR A 48 -10.02 -14.37 -19.66
N ASN A 49 -9.15 -15.39 -19.73
CA ASN A 49 -8.93 -16.28 -18.60
C ASN A 49 -8.03 -15.60 -17.55
N THR A 50 -8.64 -14.95 -16.56
CA THR A 50 -7.95 -14.23 -15.49
C THR A 50 -7.33 -15.15 -14.43
N LEU A 51 -7.75 -16.42 -14.37
CA LEU A 51 -7.42 -17.33 -13.27
C LEU A 51 -5.90 -17.56 -13.09
N PRO A 52 -5.09 -17.79 -14.14
CA PRO A 52 -3.65 -17.99 -13.98
C PRO A 52 -2.95 -16.75 -13.40
N PHE A 53 -3.38 -15.55 -13.80
CA PHE A 53 -2.84 -14.31 -13.26
C PHE A 53 -3.28 -14.11 -11.81
N LEU A 54 -4.56 -14.28 -11.51
CA LEU A 54 -5.10 -14.10 -10.16
C LEU A 54 -4.53 -15.11 -9.16
N ALA A 55 -4.25 -16.34 -9.59
CA ALA A 55 -3.57 -17.34 -8.77
C ALA A 55 -2.17 -16.87 -8.36
N VAL A 56 -1.36 -16.41 -9.32
CA VAL A 56 -0.03 -15.83 -9.05
C VAL A 56 -0.14 -14.60 -8.16
N TYR A 57 -1.03 -13.67 -8.49
CA TYR A 57 -1.26 -12.44 -7.73
C TYR A 57 -1.63 -12.74 -6.27
N THR A 58 -2.51 -13.72 -6.04
CA THR A 58 -2.89 -14.16 -4.71
C THR A 58 -1.68 -14.70 -3.94
N LEU A 59 -0.87 -15.57 -4.56
CA LEU A 59 0.31 -16.16 -3.90
C LEU A 59 1.37 -15.13 -3.55
N ILE A 60 1.71 -14.22 -4.47
CA ILE A 60 2.71 -13.18 -4.21
C ILE A 60 2.24 -12.18 -3.14
N MET A 61 0.95 -11.78 -3.18
CA MET A 61 0.41 -10.89 -2.16
C MET A 61 0.32 -11.58 -0.80
N THR A 62 -0.03 -12.88 -0.77
CA THR A 62 -0.01 -13.67 0.47
C THR A 62 1.40 -13.71 1.06
N SER A 63 2.42 -13.90 0.23
CA SER A 63 3.82 -13.91 0.69
C SER A 63 4.25 -12.57 1.30
N ASP A 64 3.76 -11.45 0.79
CA ASP A 64 4.06 -10.11 1.30
C ASP A 64 3.31 -9.82 2.61
N TRP A 65 2.01 -10.12 2.64
CA TRP A 65 1.16 -9.82 3.79
C TRP A 65 1.40 -10.73 4.99
N LEU A 66 1.86 -11.97 4.80
CA LEU A 66 2.14 -12.90 5.90
C LEU A 66 3.25 -12.39 6.84
N GLN A 67 4.26 -11.72 6.29
CA GLN A 67 5.43 -11.26 7.05
C GLN A 67 5.23 -9.87 7.67
N GLY A 68 4.33 -9.05 7.13
CA GLY A 68 4.05 -7.69 7.60
C GLY A 68 3.91 -7.56 9.13
N PRO A 69 3.05 -8.36 9.80
CA PRO A 69 2.85 -8.26 11.24
C PRO A 69 4.07 -8.68 12.08
N PHE A 70 4.91 -9.57 11.53
CA PHE A 70 5.95 -10.27 12.29
C PHE A 70 7.36 -9.72 12.07
N LEU A 71 7.54 -8.72 11.20
CA LEU A 71 8.83 -8.14 10.89
C LEU A 71 9.52 -7.48 12.09
N TYR A 72 8.81 -6.58 12.77
CA TYR A 72 9.29 -5.93 13.98
C TYR A 72 9.50 -6.93 15.14
N PRO A 73 8.51 -7.76 15.52
CA PRO A 73 8.69 -8.66 16.66
C PRO A 73 9.69 -9.78 16.38
N LEU A 74 9.93 -10.21 15.12
CA LEU A 74 11.05 -11.11 14.82
C LEU A 74 12.39 -10.46 15.19
N TYR A 75 12.60 -9.21 14.76
CA TYR A 75 13.85 -8.49 15.02
C TYR A 75 14.05 -8.15 16.50
N HIS A 76 12.99 -7.69 17.15
CA HIS A 76 13.03 -7.28 18.54
C HIS A 76 13.03 -8.48 19.50
N ASP A 77 12.08 -9.42 19.35
CA ASP A 77 11.86 -10.47 20.35
C ASP A 77 12.72 -11.71 20.12
N GLU A 78 12.95 -12.14 18.87
CA GLU A 78 13.72 -13.36 18.59
C GLU A 78 15.20 -13.10 18.29
N HIS A 79 15.50 -12.04 17.53
CA HIS A 79 16.88 -11.66 17.22
C HIS A 79 17.48 -10.73 18.27
N SER A 80 16.67 -10.24 19.23
CA SER A 80 17.10 -9.38 20.34
C SER A 80 17.86 -8.12 19.88
N LEU A 81 17.45 -7.53 18.75
CA LEU A 81 18.10 -6.35 18.20
C LEU A 81 17.67 -5.07 18.91
N ALA A 82 18.60 -4.13 19.05
CA ALA A 82 18.31 -2.79 19.56
C ALA A 82 17.32 -2.04 18.64
N PRO A 83 16.36 -1.27 19.18
CA PRO A 83 15.39 -0.51 18.38
C PRO A 83 16.00 0.41 17.31
N SER A 84 17.16 1.01 17.57
CA SER A 84 17.88 1.86 16.62
C SER A 84 18.41 1.08 15.41
N LEU A 85 18.88 -0.15 15.61
CA LEU A 85 19.28 -1.05 14.52
C LEU A 85 18.05 -1.50 13.71
N ILE A 86 16.93 -1.77 14.37
CA ILE A 86 15.67 -2.11 13.70
C ILE A 86 15.22 -0.95 12.78
N SER A 87 15.26 0.28 13.28
CA SER A 87 14.99 1.48 12.46
C SER A 87 15.89 1.53 11.22
N THR A 88 17.20 1.39 11.43
CA THR A 88 18.20 1.40 10.34
C THR A 88 17.94 0.30 9.30
N LEU A 89 17.55 -0.91 9.72
CA LEU A 89 17.19 -2.01 8.82
C LEU A 89 15.95 -1.68 7.98
N PHE A 90 14.91 -1.09 8.57
CA PHE A 90 13.72 -0.66 7.83
C PHE A 90 14.04 0.47 6.85
N THR A 91 14.81 1.49 7.28
CA THR A 91 15.28 2.57 6.40
C THR A 91 16.05 2.02 5.20
N THR A 92 16.90 1.02 5.41
CA THR A 92 17.65 0.36 4.32
C THR A 92 16.70 -0.29 3.30
N GLY A 93 15.66 -0.97 3.77
CA GLY A 93 14.63 -1.55 2.90
C GLY A 93 13.91 -0.49 2.07
N PHE A 94 13.43 0.58 2.71
CA PHE A 94 12.75 1.68 2.00
C PHE A 94 13.66 2.37 0.98
N LEU A 95 14.92 2.65 1.35
CA LEU A 95 15.87 3.32 0.47
C LEU A 95 16.23 2.47 -0.75
N SER A 96 16.45 1.17 -0.56
CA SER A 96 16.72 0.25 -1.67
C SER A 96 15.51 0.09 -2.59
N GLY A 97 14.29 0.07 -2.06
CA GLY A 97 13.05 0.12 -2.85
C GLY A 97 12.96 1.41 -3.67
N ALA A 98 13.14 2.56 -3.03
CA ALA A 98 13.12 3.86 -3.69
C ALA A 98 14.15 3.98 -4.82
N ALA A 99 15.38 3.53 -4.58
CA ALA A 99 16.45 3.55 -5.59
C ALA A 99 16.13 2.64 -6.78
N SER A 100 15.68 1.42 -6.49
CA SER A 100 15.43 0.39 -7.52
C SER A 100 14.17 0.64 -8.35
N GLY A 101 13.14 1.28 -7.78
CA GLY A 101 11.86 1.51 -8.45
C GLY A 101 11.95 2.33 -9.75
N SER A 102 12.95 3.21 -9.86
CA SER A 102 13.18 4.03 -11.06
C SER A 102 13.73 3.23 -12.26
N VAL A 103 14.44 2.12 -12.00
CA VAL A 103 15.16 1.35 -13.01
C VAL A 103 14.39 0.08 -13.38
N ILE A 104 13.79 -0.58 -12.40
CA ILE A 104 13.18 -1.91 -12.53
C ILE A 104 12.14 -1.97 -13.65
N GLY A 105 11.23 -0.99 -13.75
CA GLY A 105 10.20 -0.99 -14.79
C GLY A 105 10.78 -0.98 -16.21
N SER A 106 11.75 -0.10 -16.45
CA SER A 106 12.43 0.00 -17.75
C SER A 106 13.27 -1.25 -18.08
N LEU A 107 13.85 -1.88 -17.06
CA LEU A 107 14.65 -3.08 -17.24
C LEU A 107 13.77 -4.28 -17.57
N ALA A 108 12.63 -4.42 -16.90
CA ALA A 108 11.64 -5.46 -17.14
C ALA A 108 11.05 -5.37 -18.54
N ASP A 109 10.73 -4.16 -19.01
CA ASP A 109 10.21 -3.95 -20.36
C ASP A 109 11.21 -4.37 -21.45
N LYS A 110 12.52 -4.20 -21.22
CA LYS A 110 13.59 -4.57 -22.17
C LYS A 110 13.98 -6.05 -22.12
N HIS A 111 14.07 -6.63 -20.93
CA HIS A 111 14.63 -7.99 -20.74
C HIS A 111 13.56 -9.08 -20.62
N GLY A 112 12.29 -8.70 -20.58
CA GLY A 112 11.14 -9.59 -20.44
C GLY A 112 10.48 -9.47 -19.07
N ARG A 113 9.16 -9.26 -19.08
CA ARG A 113 8.37 -9.07 -17.86
C ARG A 113 8.13 -10.38 -17.11
N LYS A 114 8.03 -11.53 -17.79
CA LYS A 114 7.92 -12.86 -17.14
C LYS A 114 9.20 -13.16 -16.36
N LYS A 115 10.36 -12.98 -16.98
CA LYS A 115 11.66 -13.09 -16.28
C LYS A 115 11.75 -12.17 -15.08
N ALA A 116 11.30 -10.93 -15.20
CA ALA A 116 11.30 -10.00 -14.07
C ALA A 116 10.39 -10.49 -12.91
N CYS A 117 9.24 -11.10 -13.20
CA CYS A 117 8.36 -11.71 -12.19
C CYS A 117 8.99 -12.94 -11.52
N LEU A 118 9.77 -13.75 -12.26
CA LEU A 118 10.53 -14.86 -11.68
C LEU A 118 11.70 -14.37 -10.82
N THR A 119 12.40 -13.32 -11.27
CA THR A 119 13.44 -12.64 -10.49
C THR A 119 12.88 -12.10 -9.19
N PHE A 120 11.67 -11.52 -9.20
CA PHE A 120 10.98 -11.14 -7.97
C PHE A 120 10.83 -12.34 -7.03
N CYS A 121 10.30 -13.46 -7.51
CA CYS A 121 10.09 -14.63 -6.66
C CYS A 121 11.38 -15.09 -5.99
N ALA A 122 12.49 -15.13 -6.75
CA ALA A 122 13.80 -15.52 -6.24
C ALA A 122 14.38 -14.50 -5.23
N VAL A 123 14.40 -13.21 -5.60
CA VAL A 123 14.94 -12.12 -4.76
C VAL A 123 14.15 -12.00 -3.46
N TYR A 124 12.82 -12.08 -3.53
CA TYR A 124 11.95 -11.93 -2.37
C TYR A 124 11.98 -13.16 -1.46
N ALA A 125 12.09 -14.38 -2.03
CA ALA A 125 12.29 -15.59 -1.24
C ALA A 125 13.63 -15.55 -0.49
N LEU A 126 14.69 -15.11 -1.17
CA LEU A 126 15.99 -14.92 -0.54
C LEU A 126 15.91 -13.88 0.59
N SER A 127 15.26 -12.73 0.37
CA SER A 127 14.99 -11.74 1.42
C SER A 127 14.30 -12.35 2.64
N CYS A 128 13.26 -13.16 2.44
CA CYS A 128 12.54 -13.85 3.52
C CYS A 128 13.47 -14.79 4.29
N ILE A 129 14.27 -15.60 3.60
CA ILE A 129 15.22 -16.53 4.23
C ILE A 129 16.25 -15.76 5.05
N LEU A 130 16.92 -14.77 4.44
CA LEU A 130 17.97 -13.99 5.11
C LEU A 130 17.43 -13.26 6.35
N THR A 131 16.17 -12.82 6.32
CA THR A 131 15.50 -12.18 7.46
C THR A 131 15.39 -13.09 8.69
N THR A 132 15.36 -14.42 8.50
CA THR A 132 15.28 -15.38 9.61
C THR A 132 16.62 -15.67 10.29
N ILE A 133 17.74 -15.22 9.69
CA ILE A 133 19.11 -15.50 10.16
C ILE A 133 19.57 -14.36 11.07
N PRO A 134 19.92 -14.62 12.35
CA PRO A 134 20.30 -13.59 13.32
C PRO A 134 21.75 -13.12 13.11
N SER A 135 22.05 -12.54 11.96
CA SER A 135 23.36 -11.99 11.62
C SER A 135 23.20 -10.62 10.97
N LEU A 136 23.75 -9.57 11.59
CA LEU A 136 23.52 -8.18 11.14
C LEU A 136 23.85 -7.95 9.66
N PRO A 137 25.02 -8.35 9.12
CA PRO A 137 25.29 -8.20 7.69
C PRO A 137 24.26 -8.92 6.80
N VAL A 138 23.83 -10.10 7.21
CA VAL A 138 22.84 -10.90 6.48
C VAL A 138 21.47 -10.21 6.48
N LEU A 139 21.07 -9.63 7.62
CA LEU A 139 19.82 -8.88 7.74
C LEU A 139 19.81 -7.63 6.85
N PHE A 140 20.94 -6.90 6.76
CA PHE A 140 21.05 -5.76 5.84
C PHE A 140 20.92 -6.19 4.38
N VAL A 141 21.59 -7.28 3.97
CA VAL A 141 21.42 -7.84 2.61
C VAL A 141 19.98 -8.26 2.38
N GLY A 142 19.35 -8.93 3.35
CA GLY A 142 17.93 -9.29 3.32
C GLY A 142 17.03 -8.08 3.10
N ARG A 143 17.27 -6.97 3.81
CA ARG A 143 16.51 -5.72 3.64
C ARG A 143 16.69 -5.07 2.28
N VAL A 144 17.91 -5.07 1.74
CA VAL A 144 18.17 -4.55 0.38
C VAL A 144 17.40 -5.37 -0.65
N LEU A 145 17.48 -6.70 -0.56
CA LEU A 145 16.73 -7.59 -1.44
C LEU A 145 15.21 -7.44 -1.27
N GLY A 146 14.74 -7.25 -0.03
CA GLY A 146 13.35 -6.98 0.28
C GLY A 146 12.83 -5.72 -0.42
N GLY A 147 13.56 -4.60 -0.32
CA GLY A 147 13.18 -3.36 -1.00
C GLY A 147 13.17 -3.48 -2.53
N VAL A 148 14.19 -4.13 -3.11
CA VAL A 148 14.20 -4.46 -4.55
C VAL A 148 13.00 -5.33 -4.93
N GLY A 149 12.67 -6.33 -4.10
CA GLY A 149 11.51 -7.19 -4.27
C GLY A 149 10.19 -6.41 -4.23
N THR A 150 10.00 -5.51 -3.26
CA THR A 150 8.81 -4.65 -3.18
C THR A 150 8.64 -3.79 -4.43
N SER A 151 9.73 -3.23 -4.96
CA SER A 151 9.70 -2.45 -6.21
C SER A 151 9.31 -3.29 -7.42
N LEU A 152 9.77 -4.55 -7.49
CA LEU A 152 9.32 -5.49 -8.51
C LEU A 152 7.83 -5.84 -8.33
N LEU A 153 7.40 -6.19 -7.11
CA LEU A 153 6.03 -6.61 -6.78
C LEU A 153 4.98 -5.63 -7.30
N PHE A 154 5.16 -4.35 -7.01
CA PHE A 154 4.22 -3.29 -7.39
C PHE A 154 4.46 -2.70 -8.79
N SER A 155 5.33 -3.31 -9.59
CA SER A 155 5.62 -2.83 -10.95
C SER A 155 5.44 -3.92 -12.01
N VAL A 156 6.20 -5.02 -11.91
CA VAL A 156 6.35 -5.93 -13.05
C VAL A 156 5.13 -6.82 -13.28
N PHE A 157 4.39 -7.16 -12.23
CA PHE A 157 3.17 -7.98 -12.32
C PHE A 157 2.03 -7.24 -12.99
N GLU A 158 1.82 -5.97 -12.64
CA GLU A 158 0.84 -5.12 -13.30
C GLU A 158 1.22 -4.89 -14.77
N SER A 159 2.48 -4.57 -15.05
CA SER A 159 2.96 -4.42 -16.42
C SER A 159 2.79 -5.70 -17.25
N TRP A 160 3.11 -6.87 -16.69
CA TRP A 160 2.90 -8.15 -17.38
C TRP A 160 1.42 -8.38 -17.69
N MET A 161 0.53 -8.14 -16.71
CA MET A 161 -0.91 -8.28 -16.88
C MET A 161 -1.46 -7.38 -17.98
N VAL A 162 -1.08 -6.10 -17.96
CA VAL A 162 -1.51 -5.13 -18.97
C VAL A 162 -1.04 -5.54 -20.36
N GLY A 163 0.19 -6.05 -20.46
CA GLY A 163 0.75 -6.58 -21.71
C GLY A 163 -0.02 -7.80 -22.23
N ASP A 164 -0.32 -8.77 -21.37
CA ASP A 164 -0.99 -10.01 -21.76
C ASP A 164 -2.45 -9.77 -22.18
N VAL A 165 -3.20 -8.98 -21.41
CA VAL A 165 -4.60 -8.65 -21.71
C VAL A 165 -4.72 -7.87 -23.01
N LYS A 166 -3.84 -6.87 -23.24
CA LYS A 166 -3.82 -6.12 -24.50
C LYS A 166 -3.36 -6.98 -25.67
N GLY A 167 -2.33 -7.81 -25.49
CA GLY A 167 -1.81 -8.70 -26.52
C GLY A 167 -2.83 -9.72 -27.02
N LYS A 168 -3.81 -10.08 -26.17
CA LYS A 168 -4.92 -10.98 -26.52
C LYS A 168 -6.17 -10.27 -27.03
N GLY A 169 -6.15 -8.94 -27.12
CA GLY A 169 -7.26 -8.13 -27.64
C GLY A 169 -8.36 -7.83 -26.62
N HIS A 170 -8.15 -8.06 -25.32
CA HIS A 170 -9.13 -7.89 -24.25
C HIS A 170 -8.92 -6.61 -23.42
N GLY A 171 -8.35 -5.56 -24.03
CA GLY A 171 -8.00 -4.31 -23.34
C GLY A 171 -9.16 -3.63 -22.59
N GLU A 172 -10.41 -3.84 -23.03
CA GLU A 172 -11.61 -3.31 -22.39
C GLU A 172 -11.89 -3.96 -21.01
N GLU A 173 -11.41 -5.19 -20.77
CA GLU A 173 -11.61 -5.91 -19.50
C GLU A 173 -10.64 -5.48 -18.38
N LEU A 174 -9.63 -4.66 -18.69
CA LEU A 174 -8.59 -4.22 -17.74
C LEU A 174 -9.17 -3.56 -16.49
N GLY A 175 -10.14 -2.66 -16.66
CA GLY A 175 -10.75 -1.95 -15.53
C GLY A 175 -11.43 -2.90 -14.54
N GLY A 176 -12.12 -3.93 -15.06
CA GLY A 176 -12.72 -4.98 -14.24
C GLY A 176 -11.66 -5.81 -13.50
N LEU A 177 -10.59 -6.19 -14.19
CA LEU A 177 -9.50 -6.97 -13.61
C LEU A 177 -8.76 -6.22 -12.49
N PHE A 178 -8.48 -4.92 -12.67
CA PHE A 178 -7.93 -4.06 -11.60
C PHE A 178 -8.84 -4.02 -10.37
N GLY A 179 -10.16 -3.97 -10.56
CA GLY A 179 -11.14 -4.05 -9.48
C GLY A 179 -11.09 -5.39 -8.72
N VAL A 180 -10.96 -6.50 -9.46
CA VAL A 180 -10.80 -7.84 -8.87
C VAL A 180 -9.48 -7.93 -8.10
N MET A 181 -8.37 -7.46 -8.66
CA MET A 181 -7.07 -7.44 -7.98
C MET A 181 -7.14 -6.68 -6.64
N SER A 182 -7.74 -5.49 -6.65
CA SER A 182 -7.91 -4.70 -5.43
C SER A 182 -8.69 -5.47 -4.36
N THR A 183 -9.79 -6.14 -4.76
CA THR A 183 -10.60 -6.96 -3.86
C THR A 183 -9.81 -8.15 -3.32
N VAL A 184 -9.09 -8.88 -4.18
CA VAL A 184 -8.23 -10.01 -3.80
C VAL A 184 -7.18 -9.55 -2.81
N ASN A 185 -6.52 -8.42 -3.06
CA ASN A 185 -5.50 -7.88 -2.17
C ASN A 185 -6.06 -7.59 -0.77
N SER A 186 -7.23 -6.95 -0.67
CA SER A 186 -7.86 -6.68 0.63
C SER A 186 -8.19 -7.97 1.40
N VAL A 187 -8.76 -8.96 0.72
CA VAL A 187 -9.10 -10.25 1.35
C VAL A 187 -7.84 -10.99 1.79
N VAL A 188 -6.84 -11.06 0.93
CA VAL A 188 -5.55 -11.71 1.23
C VAL A 188 -4.84 -11.04 2.39
N ALA A 189 -4.85 -9.71 2.48
CA ALA A 189 -4.22 -8.98 3.58
C ALA A 189 -4.83 -9.36 4.94
N ILE A 190 -6.16 -9.40 5.03
CA ILE A 190 -6.89 -9.80 6.25
C ILE A 190 -6.59 -11.26 6.59
N LEU A 191 -6.73 -12.16 5.61
CA LEU A 191 -6.49 -13.60 5.83
C LEU A 191 -5.04 -13.90 6.20
N SER A 192 -4.08 -13.17 5.64
CA SER A 192 -2.65 -13.31 5.97
C SER A 192 -2.35 -12.85 7.39
N GLY A 193 -3.03 -11.81 7.89
CA GLY A 193 -2.92 -11.42 9.30
C GLY A 193 -3.37 -12.54 10.24
N VAL A 194 -4.54 -13.14 9.99
CA VAL A 194 -5.04 -14.26 10.81
C VAL A 194 -4.18 -15.52 10.63
N GLY A 195 -3.80 -15.83 9.39
CA GLY A 195 -3.00 -17.01 9.04
C GLY A 195 -1.58 -16.94 9.61
N SER A 196 -0.95 -15.77 9.60
CA SER A 196 0.38 -15.58 10.20
C SER A 196 0.34 -15.72 11.72
N GLU A 197 -0.70 -15.22 12.40
CA GLU A 197 -0.88 -15.45 13.84
C GLU A 197 -1.01 -16.94 14.15
N TRP A 198 -1.85 -17.65 13.40
CA TRP A 198 -2.03 -19.08 13.56
C TRP A 198 -0.73 -19.86 13.32
N LEU A 199 0.03 -19.52 12.28
CA LEU A 199 1.33 -20.13 11.98
C LEU A 199 2.32 -19.97 13.14
N VAL A 200 2.41 -18.78 13.73
CA VAL A 200 3.29 -18.52 14.87
C VAL A 200 2.81 -19.29 16.10
N GLY A 201 1.50 -19.36 16.33
CA GLY A 201 0.91 -20.14 17.42
C GLY A 201 1.22 -21.64 17.35
N VAL A 202 1.23 -22.22 16.14
CA VAL A 202 1.54 -23.65 15.92
C VAL A 202 3.03 -23.92 15.92
N ALA A 203 3.82 -23.10 15.22
CA ALA A 203 5.26 -23.31 15.06
C ALA A 203 6.08 -22.89 16.30
N GLY A 204 5.52 -22.04 17.17
CA GLY A 204 6.22 -21.47 18.32
C GLY A 204 7.33 -20.47 17.94
N THR A 205 7.39 -20.03 16.69
CA THR A 205 8.38 -19.05 16.19
C THR A 205 7.77 -18.08 15.20
N ARG A 206 8.17 -16.81 15.33
CA ARG A 206 7.89 -15.67 14.45
C ARG A 206 8.60 -15.79 13.09
N LYS A 207 9.46 -16.79 12.90
CA LYS A 207 10.06 -17.13 11.59
C LYS A 207 9.08 -17.83 10.66
N ALA A 208 8.03 -18.47 11.19
CA ALA A 208 7.11 -19.30 10.41
C ALA A 208 6.41 -18.56 9.26
N PRO A 209 5.91 -17.31 9.43
CA PRO A 209 5.30 -16.57 8.33
C PRO A 209 6.26 -16.27 7.17
N PHE A 210 7.56 -16.08 7.44
CA PHE A 210 8.57 -15.86 6.41
C PHE A 210 8.80 -17.12 5.57
N TRP A 211 8.89 -18.29 6.22
CA TRP A 211 9.00 -19.57 5.51
C TRP A 211 7.74 -19.92 4.74
N ALA A 212 6.56 -19.64 5.28
CA ALA A 212 5.30 -19.78 4.54
C ALA A 212 5.27 -18.87 3.31
N GLY A 213 5.77 -17.63 3.44
CA GLY A 213 5.96 -16.72 2.31
C GLY A 213 6.88 -17.30 1.22
N VAL A 214 8.00 -17.92 1.59
CA VAL A 214 8.89 -18.63 0.65
C VAL A 214 8.14 -19.73 -0.11
N VAL A 215 7.33 -20.54 0.58
CA VAL A 215 6.51 -21.58 -0.07
C VAL A 215 5.53 -20.97 -1.08
N CYS A 216 4.86 -19.88 -0.72
CA CYS A 216 3.99 -19.16 -1.65
C CYS A 216 4.74 -18.63 -2.87
N LEU A 217 5.96 -18.08 -2.70
CA LEU A 217 6.79 -17.58 -3.78
C LEU A 217 7.29 -18.68 -4.72
N VAL A 218 7.66 -19.84 -4.18
CA VAL A 218 8.03 -21.02 -4.98
C VAL A 218 6.82 -21.52 -5.78
N GLY A 219 5.64 -21.57 -5.16
CA GLY A 219 4.38 -21.88 -5.85
C GLY A 219 4.07 -20.89 -6.98
N ALA A 220 4.21 -19.59 -6.71
CA ALA A 220 4.01 -18.54 -7.71
C ALA A 220 5.00 -18.69 -8.87
N ALA A 221 6.28 -18.93 -8.58
CA ALA A 221 7.31 -19.16 -9.60
C ALA A 221 7.00 -20.41 -10.45
N GLY A 222 6.48 -21.48 -9.86
CA GLY A 222 6.02 -22.67 -10.58
C GLY A 222 4.89 -22.37 -11.55
N VAL A 223 3.85 -21.65 -11.09
CA VAL A 223 2.71 -21.24 -11.93
C VAL A 223 3.16 -20.30 -13.05
N ILE A 224 3.99 -19.29 -12.76
CA ILE A 224 4.56 -18.39 -13.78
C ILE A 224 5.37 -19.18 -14.79
N GLY A 225 6.24 -20.09 -14.32
CA GLY A 225 7.10 -20.90 -15.18
C GLY A 225 6.30 -21.72 -16.20
N MET A 226 5.21 -22.34 -15.76
CA MET A 226 4.38 -23.25 -16.55
C MET A 226 3.33 -22.55 -17.42
N PHE A 227 2.71 -21.47 -16.95
CA PHE A 227 1.50 -20.91 -17.59
C PHE A 227 1.68 -19.52 -18.19
N TRP A 228 2.75 -18.81 -17.90
CA TRP A 228 2.96 -17.46 -18.43
C TRP A 228 3.83 -17.50 -19.67
N ASP A 229 3.46 -16.72 -20.68
CA ASP A 229 4.33 -16.44 -21.81
C ASP A 229 5.19 -15.20 -21.54
N GLU A 230 6.33 -15.12 -22.23
CA GLU A 230 7.19 -13.95 -22.14
C GLU A 230 6.55 -12.80 -22.93
N ASN A 231 6.38 -11.66 -22.28
CA ASN A 231 5.95 -10.44 -22.93
C ASN A 231 6.92 -9.29 -22.61
N TYR A 232 7.03 -8.38 -23.56
CA TYR A 232 7.97 -7.26 -23.53
C TYR A 232 7.17 -5.96 -23.57
N GLY A 233 7.77 -4.87 -23.07
CA GLY A 233 7.24 -3.55 -23.36
C GLY A 233 7.42 -3.22 -24.83
N GLU A 234 6.63 -2.28 -25.36
CA GLU A 234 6.93 -1.69 -26.67
C GLU A 234 8.32 -1.04 -26.59
N ALA A 235 9.33 -1.73 -27.10
CA ALA A 235 10.67 -1.21 -27.32
C ALA A 235 10.61 -0.20 -28.48
N GLY A 236 9.96 0.94 -28.25
CA GLY A 236 9.63 1.85 -29.35
C GLY A 236 8.82 3.08 -28.98
N GLY A 237 8.92 3.57 -27.74
CA GLY A 237 8.64 4.99 -27.54
C GLY A 237 9.72 5.75 -28.29
N GLU A 238 9.37 6.33 -29.46
CA GLU A 238 10.21 7.27 -30.20
C GLU A 238 10.97 8.13 -29.18
N GLU A 239 12.29 8.23 -29.32
CA GLU A 239 13.04 9.22 -28.55
C GLU A 239 12.41 10.57 -28.84
N LYS A 240 11.55 11.04 -27.93
CA LYS A 240 10.91 12.34 -28.04
C LYS A 240 12.00 13.34 -28.38
N GLY A 241 11.86 14.01 -29.52
CA GLY A 241 12.86 14.94 -30.02
C GLY A 241 13.22 15.98 -28.95
N ALA A 242 14.41 16.57 -29.03
CA ALA A 242 14.88 17.52 -28.02
C ALA A 242 13.87 18.65 -27.72
N ASP A 243 13.07 19.06 -28.70
CA ASP A 243 12.00 20.05 -28.54
C ASP A 243 10.74 19.52 -27.85
N GLU A 244 10.37 18.25 -28.06
CA GLU A 244 9.29 17.62 -27.29
C GLU A 244 9.68 17.41 -25.83
N LYS A 245 10.94 17.05 -25.55
CA LYS A 245 11.48 16.97 -24.19
C LYS A 245 11.48 18.36 -23.52
N LYS A 246 11.85 19.43 -24.24
CA LYS A 246 11.78 20.81 -23.74
C LYS A 246 10.33 21.27 -23.49
N LYS A 247 9.40 20.97 -24.39
CA LYS A 247 7.98 21.32 -24.26
C LYS A 247 7.32 20.56 -23.12
N ALA A 248 7.61 19.26 -22.97
CA ALA A 248 7.19 18.46 -21.83
C ALA A 248 7.76 18.99 -20.52
N LYS A 249 9.05 19.35 -20.48
CA LYS A 249 9.68 19.93 -19.27
C LYS A 249 9.05 21.26 -18.86
N LYS A 250 8.73 22.14 -19.82
CA LYS A 250 7.99 23.40 -19.56
C LYS A 250 6.57 23.12 -19.06
N SER A 251 5.87 22.14 -19.63
CA SER A 251 4.53 21.73 -19.21
C SER A 251 4.53 21.14 -17.79
N VAL A 252 5.49 20.27 -17.46
CA VAL A 252 5.66 19.71 -16.11
C VAL A 252 5.97 20.81 -15.10
N TRP A 253 6.84 21.75 -15.44
CA TRP A 253 7.16 22.86 -14.53
C TRP A 253 5.94 23.77 -14.29
N ALA A 254 5.17 24.08 -15.35
CA ALA A 254 3.93 24.86 -15.21
C ALA A 254 2.90 24.15 -14.30
N VAL A 255 2.77 22.83 -14.41
CA VAL A 255 1.89 22.03 -13.54
C VAL A 255 2.40 22.00 -12.10
N LEU A 256 3.71 21.87 -11.88
CA LEU A 256 4.30 21.89 -10.54
C LEU A 256 4.28 23.27 -9.88
N SER A 257 4.19 24.34 -10.67
CA SER A 257 4.03 25.70 -10.19
C SER A 257 2.59 26.07 -9.84
N ASP A 258 1.60 25.24 -10.19
CA ASP A 258 0.21 25.45 -9.80
C ASP A 258 0.06 25.25 -8.27
N PRO A 259 -0.38 26.28 -7.51
CA PRO A 259 -0.61 26.17 -6.06
C PRO A 259 -1.56 25.02 -5.67
N LYS A 260 -2.50 24.62 -6.55
CA LYS A 260 -3.43 23.51 -6.31
C LYS A 260 -2.70 22.16 -6.38
N VAL A 261 -1.84 22.02 -7.37
CA VAL A 261 -1.03 20.81 -7.54
C VAL A 261 -0.02 20.73 -6.41
N LEU A 262 0.60 21.84 -6.03
CA LEU A 262 1.58 21.90 -4.94
C LEU A 262 0.97 21.59 -3.57
N SER A 263 -0.21 22.15 -3.25
CA SER A 263 -0.91 21.86 -1.99
C SER A 263 -1.37 20.40 -1.92
N LEU A 264 -1.86 19.83 -3.02
CA LEU A 264 -2.23 18.42 -3.09
C LEU A 264 -1.00 17.51 -3.00
N ALA A 265 0.09 17.88 -3.67
CA ALA A 265 1.36 17.18 -3.62
C ALA A 265 1.96 17.15 -2.21
N LEU A 266 1.96 18.30 -1.53
CA LEU A 266 2.42 18.43 -0.14
C LEU A 266 1.56 17.55 0.78
N SER A 267 0.23 17.63 0.65
CA SER A 267 -0.70 16.80 1.42
C SER A 267 -0.47 15.31 1.20
N SER A 268 -0.24 14.91 -0.05
CA SER A 268 0.05 13.52 -0.41
C SER A 268 1.38 13.05 0.18
N THR A 269 2.43 13.86 0.06
CA THR A 269 3.76 13.60 0.60
C THR A 269 3.72 13.40 2.11
N ILE A 270 3.07 14.32 2.84
CA ILE A 270 3.01 14.26 4.30
C ILE A 270 2.16 13.08 4.78
N PHE A 271 1.01 12.83 4.13
CA PHE A 271 0.14 11.72 4.50
C PHE A 271 0.80 10.36 4.25
N GLU A 272 1.29 10.11 3.03
CA GLU A 272 1.93 8.85 2.67
C GLU A 272 3.20 8.65 3.52
N GLY A 273 3.96 9.72 3.78
CA GLY A 273 5.13 9.65 4.66
C GLY A 273 4.78 9.28 6.09
N SER A 274 3.73 9.88 6.64
CA SER A 274 3.22 9.55 7.98
C SER A 274 2.71 8.10 8.04
N MET A 275 2.04 7.62 6.99
CA MET A 275 1.59 6.23 6.87
C MET A 275 2.77 5.24 6.92
N TYR A 276 3.87 5.51 6.20
CA TYR A 276 5.06 4.64 6.27
C TYR A 276 5.69 4.63 7.67
N LEU A 277 5.75 5.79 8.33
CA LEU A 277 6.23 5.87 9.72
C LEU A 277 5.30 5.11 10.69
N PHE A 278 3.99 5.17 10.47
CA PHE A 278 3.02 4.38 11.23
C PHE A 278 3.25 2.87 11.08
N VAL A 279 3.43 2.37 9.85
CA VAL A 279 3.71 0.94 9.58
C VAL A 279 4.94 0.46 10.35
N PHE A 280 5.92 1.34 10.58
CA PHE A 280 7.09 1.02 11.39
C PHE A 280 6.81 1.06 12.90
N PHE A 281 6.11 2.11 13.37
CA PHE A 281 6.01 2.39 14.81
C PHE A 281 4.76 1.83 15.51
N TRP A 282 3.75 1.30 14.80
CA TRP A 282 2.53 0.80 15.45
C TRP A 282 2.82 -0.32 16.46
N ALA A 283 3.70 -1.26 16.11
CA ALA A 283 4.05 -2.40 16.97
C ALA A 283 4.76 -1.97 18.27
N PRO A 284 5.84 -1.16 18.23
CA PRO A 284 6.46 -0.64 19.45
C PRO A 284 5.52 0.27 20.27
N ALA A 285 4.69 1.10 19.62
CA ALA A 285 3.78 1.99 20.31
C ALA A 285 2.65 1.26 21.04
N LEU A 286 2.14 0.14 20.49
CA LEU A 286 1.15 -0.69 21.18
C LEU A 286 1.80 -1.47 22.33
N ARG A 287 3.03 -1.94 22.13
CA ARG A 287 3.80 -2.66 23.16
C ARG A 287 4.10 -1.78 24.38
N SER A 288 4.31 -0.46 24.20
CA SER A 288 4.61 0.44 25.33
C SER A 288 3.45 0.58 26.34
N VAL A 289 2.22 0.19 25.95
CA VAL A 289 1.03 0.21 26.81
C VAL A 289 0.42 -1.16 27.01
N GLN A 290 1.17 -2.22 26.66
CA GLN A 290 0.74 -3.60 26.83
C GLN A 290 0.47 -3.88 28.31
N SER A 291 -0.71 -4.41 28.58
CA SER A 291 -1.21 -4.66 29.93
C SER A 291 -0.89 -6.07 30.45
N THR A 292 -0.66 -7.03 29.55
CA THR A 292 -0.50 -8.45 29.87
C THR A 292 0.89 -8.95 29.45
N GLU A 293 1.54 -9.80 30.25
CA GLU A 293 2.84 -10.40 29.87
C GLU A 293 2.76 -11.37 28.68
N LYS A 294 1.57 -11.86 28.36
CA LYS A 294 1.31 -12.60 27.12
C LYS A 294 1.51 -11.62 25.95
N GLY A 295 2.47 -11.92 25.08
CA GLY A 295 2.80 -11.10 23.90
C GLY A 295 1.57 -10.72 23.07
N LEU A 296 1.66 -9.59 22.37
CA LEU A 296 0.57 -9.07 21.54
C LEU A 296 0.27 -10.00 20.35
N PRO A 297 -1.00 -10.23 19.99
CA PRO A 297 -1.40 -10.99 18.80
C PRO A 297 -1.23 -10.13 17.54
N TYR A 298 0.01 -9.92 17.12
CA TYR A 298 0.40 -9.01 16.04
C TYR A 298 -0.38 -9.27 14.74
N GLY A 299 -0.62 -10.53 14.38
CA GLY A 299 -1.35 -10.89 13.17
C GLY A 299 -2.84 -10.54 13.23
N ILE A 300 -3.50 -10.70 14.39
CA ILE A 300 -4.92 -10.32 14.57
C ILE A 300 -5.08 -8.80 14.61
N ILE A 301 -4.14 -8.09 15.24
CA ILE A 301 -4.11 -6.63 15.24
C ILE A 301 -3.97 -6.11 13.80
N PHE A 302 -3.02 -6.66 13.05
CA PHE A 302 -2.82 -6.32 11.64
C PHE A 302 -4.04 -6.65 10.77
N ALA A 303 -4.68 -7.81 10.97
CA ALA A 303 -5.91 -8.16 10.26
C ALA A 303 -7.04 -7.16 10.56
N SER A 304 -7.10 -6.62 11.79
CA SER A 304 -8.07 -5.60 12.18
C SER A 304 -7.83 -4.28 11.47
N PHE A 305 -6.56 -3.88 11.30
CA PHE A 305 -6.19 -2.71 10.50
C PHE A 305 -6.66 -2.85 9.06
N MET A 306 -6.34 -3.99 8.43
CA MET A 306 -6.76 -4.27 7.05
C MET A 306 -8.29 -4.33 6.90
N ALA A 307 -9.01 -4.85 7.91
CA ALA A 307 -10.47 -4.82 7.94
C ALA A 307 -11.02 -3.38 8.08
N ALA A 308 -10.42 -2.53 8.91
CA ALA A 308 -10.81 -1.13 9.04
C ALA A 308 -10.61 -0.35 7.73
N THR A 309 -9.47 -0.56 7.05
CA THR A 309 -9.15 0.01 5.73
C THR A 309 -10.16 -0.44 4.67
N LEU A 310 -10.55 -1.72 4.66
CA LEU A 310 -11.58 -2.23 3.77
C LEU A 310 -12.96 -1.61 4.08
N ALA A 311 -13.38 -1.59 5.35
CA ALA A 311 -14.66 -1.00 5.75
C ALA A 311 -14.77 0.46 5.30
N SER A 312 -13.72 1.26 5.50
CA SER A 312 -13.73 2.67 5.17
C SER A 312 -13.75 2.94 3.66
N SER A 313 -13.04 2.14 2.86
CA SER A 313 -13.12 2.23 1.39
C SER A 313 -14.53 1.91 0.85
N LEU A 314 -15.25 0.96 1.48
CA LEU A 314 -16.65 0.67 1.15
C LEU A 314 -17.60 1.80 1.56
N VAL A 315 -17.32 2.48 2.68
CA VAL A 315 -18.03 3.69 3.11
C VAL A 315 -17.77 4.84 2.14
N PHE A 316 -16.52 5.03 1.71
CA PHE A 316 -16.14 6.04 0.72
C PHE A 316 -16.98 5.91 -0.55
N ALA A 317 -17.13 4.70 -1.09
CA ALA A 317 -17.95 4.44 -2.26
C ALA A 317 -19.42 4.88 -2.05
N LYS A 318 -19.97 4.74 -0.85
CA LYS A 318 -21.33 5.22 -0.52
C LYS A 318 -21.41 6.74 -0.41
N ILE A 319 -20.41 7.38 0.20
CA ILE A 319 -20.35 8.84 0.36
C ILE A 319 -20.29 9.50 -1.02
N THR A 320 -19.43 9.00 -1.90
CA THR A 320 -19.24 9.54 -3.25
C THR A 320 -20.40 9.23 -4.19
N ALA A 321 -21.00 8.04 -4.11
CA ALA A 321 -22.21 7.72 -4.89
C ALA A 321 -23.39 8.64 -4.56
N ARG A 322 -23.47 9.13 -3.31
CA ARG A 322 -24.50 10.07 -2.85
C ARG A 322 -24.10 11.54 -2.98
N GLN A 323 -22.89 11.84 -3.45
CA GLN A 323 -22.34 13.21 -3.54
C GLN A 323 -22.49 14.01 -2.22
N LEU A 324 -22.37 13.33 -1.07
CA LEU A 324 -22.64 13.97 0.24
C LEU A 324 -21.64 15.06 0.59
N VAL A 325 -20.40 14.93 0.10
CA VAL A 325 -19.27 15.79 0.45
C VAL A 325 -18.37 15.96 -0.77
N SER A 326 -17.81 17.16 -0.97
CA SER A 326 -16.75 17.39 -1.96
C SER A 326 -15.49 16.60 -1.60
N TYR A 327 -14.81 16.02 -2.60
CA TYR A 327 -13.56 15.26 -2.42
C TYR A 327 -12.49 16.05 -1.66
N THR A 328 -12.44 17.37 -1.88
CA THR A 328 -11.51 18.25 -1.17
C THR A 328 -11.80 18.34 0.32
N ASN A 329 -13.07 18.49 0.70
CA ASN A 329 -13.48 18.53 2.11
C ASN A 329 -13.27 17.16 2.79
N LEU A 330 -13.47 16.09 2.03
CA LEU A 330 -13.18 14.75 2.48
C LEU A 330 -11.68 14.55 2.75
N LEU A 331 -10.82 15.04 1.85
CA LEU A 331 -9.36 15.03 2.06
C LEU A 331 -8.95 15.85 3.30
N LEU A 332 -9.54 17.04 3.51
CA LEU A 332 -9.31 17.82 4.74
C LEU A 332 -9.70 17.04 6.00
N GLY A 333 -10.86 16.37 5.97
CA GLY A 333 -11.29 15.50 7.05
C GLY A 333 -10.30 14.37 7.32
N ILE A 334 -9.82 13.69 6.26
CA ILE A 334 -8.84 12.60 6.36
C ILE A 334 -7.52 13.10 6.98
N LEU A 335 -6.99 14.24 6.54
CA LEU A 335 -5.76 14.82 7.09
C LEU A 335 -5.94 15.23 8.57
N GLY A 336 -7.06 15.87 8.90
CA GLY A 336 -7.39 16.28 10.27
C GLY A 336 -7.57 15.10 11.22
N THR A 337 -8.34 14.08 10.80
CA THR A 337 -8.52 12.83 11.58
C THR A 337 -7.18 12.12 11.78
N SER A 338 -6.34 12.06 10.75
CA SER A 338 -5.02 11.45 10.85
C SER A 338 -4.10 12.20 11.80
N SER A 339 -4.08 13.54 11.71
CA SER A 339 -3.33 14.39 12.65
C SER A 339 -3.75 14.13 14.10
N LEU A 340 -5.05 14.02 14.37
CA LEU A 340 -5.56 13.68 15.69
C LEU A 340 -5.14 12.27 16.15
N CYS A 341 -5.20 11.28 15.25
CA CYS A 341 -4.76 9.92 15.56
C CYS A 341 -3.28 9.89 15.97
N PHE A 342 -2.41 10.57 15.22
CA PHE A 342 -0.99 10.69 15.58
C PHE A 342 -0.77 11.42 16.90
N LEU A 343 -1.52 12.50 17.17
CA LEU A 343 -1.41 13.22 18.44
C LEU A 343 -1.78 12.33 19.64
N LEU A 344 -2.88 11.58 19.54
CA LEU A 344 -3.31 10.63 20.57
C LEU A 344 -2.31 9.49 20.73
N SER A 345 -1.71 9.05 19.63
CA SER A 345 -0.72 7.96 19.60
C SER A 345 0.64 8.38 20.16
N ALA A 346 0.97 9.67 20.17
CA ALA A 346 2.23 10.17 20.73
C ALA A 346 2.33 9.94 22.25
N ARG A 347 1.19 9.82 22.94
CA ARG A 347 1.11 9.50 24.37
C ARG A 347 0.05 8.41 24.60
N PRO A 348 0.37 7.16 24.25
CA PRO A 348 -0.59 6.07 24.35
C PRO A 348 -0.98 5.88 25.83
N ARG A 349 -2.29 5.76 26.10
CA ARG A 349 -2.82 5.66 27.47
C ARG A 349 -3.15 4.24 27.89
N SER A 350 -3.80 3.49 27.00
CA SER A 350 -4.20 2.10 27.24
C SER A 350 -4.12 1.32 25.94
N GLU A 351 -3.84 0.02 26.05
CA GLU A 351 -3.75 -0.93 24.95
C GLU A 351 -4.95 -0.84 23.99
N GLN A 352 -6.17 -0.92 24.52
CA GLN A 352 -7.39 -0.91 23.72
C GLN A 352 -7.69 0.46 23.10
N SER A 353 -7.37 1.56 23.79
CA SER A 353 -7.54 2.91 23.23
C SER A 353 -6.59 3.13 22.06
N THR A 354 -5.31 2.79 22.24
CA THR A 354 -4.29 2.89 21.18
C THR A 354 -4.66 2.02 19.98
N PHE A 355 -5.14 0.79 20.20
CA PHE A 355 -5.62 -0.09 19.14
C PHE A 355 -6.75 0.55 18.30
N TRP A 356 -7.76 1.15 18.91
CA TRP A 356 -8.85 1.79 18.17
C TRP A 356 -8.41 3.08 17.47
N VAL A 357 -7.50 3.86 18.06
CA VAL A 357 -6.89 5.02 17.38
C VAL A 357 -6.17 4.57 16.11
N PHE A 358 -5.44 3.46 16.17
CA PHE A 358 -4.77 2.86 15.01
C PHE A 358 -5.77 2.36 13.96
N CYS A 359 -6.87 1.71 14.37
CA CYS A 359 -7.94 1.32 13.45
C CYS A 359 -8.60 2.53 12.76
N ILE A 360 -8.78 3.66 13.47
CA ILE A 360 -9.32 4.90 12.88
C ILE A 360 -8.33 5.50 11.88
N PHE A 361 -7.03 5.47 12.17
CA PHE A 361 -6.00 5.90 11.22
C PHE A 361 -6.01 5.04 9.95
N GLU A 362 -6.08 3.72 10.10
CA GLU A 362 -6.18 2.78 8.97
C GLU A 362 -7.47 2.96 8.16
N ALA A 363 -8.59 3.25 8.83
CA ALA A 363 -9.80 3.68 8.17
C ALA A 363 -9.59 4.99 7.37
N ALA A 364 -8.83 5.96 7.88
CA ALA A 364 -8.48 7.16 7.13
C ALA A 364 -7.62 6.84 5.89
N VAL A 365 -6.67 5.90 6.00
CA VAL A 365 -5.86 5.38 4.88
C VAL A 365 -6.75 4.74 3.80
N GLY A 366 -7.75 3.94 4.19
CA GLY A 366 -8.67 3.30 3.23
C GLY A 366 -9.54 4.30 2.45
N MET A 367 -9.88 5.44 3.02
CA MET A 367 -10.57 6.53 2.30
C MET A 367 -9.61 7.43 1.52
N TYR A 368 -8.36 7.54 1.96
CA TYR A 368 -7.33 8.38 1.36
C TYR A 368 -7.04 7.99 -0.08
N PHE A 369 -6.72 6.72 -0.34
CA PHE A 369 -6.29 6.29 -1.68
C PHE A 369 -7.30 6.60 -2.79
N PRO A 370 -8.61 6.24 -2.67
CA PRO A 370 -9.57 6.57 -3.71
C PRO A 370 -9.87 8.08 -3.78
N CYS A 371 -9.85 8.81 -2.66
CA CYS A 371 -10.01 10.27 -2.64
C CYS A 371 -8.88 10.97 -3.40
N MET A 372 -7.64 10.60 -3.05
CA MET A 372 -6.44 11.16 -3.65
C MET A 372 -6.34 10.80 -5.12
N GLY A 373 -6.68 9.56 -5.51
CA GLY A 373 -6.73 9.13 -6.90
C GLY A 373 -7.67 9.99 -7.76
N TYR A 374 -8.86 10.30 -7.26
CA TYR A 374 -9.81 11.18 -7.96
C TYR A 374 -9.28 12.61 -8.12
N LEU A 375 -8.78 13.22 -7.04
CA LEU A 375 -8.27 14.59 -7.06
C LEU A 375 -7.05 14.74 -7.98
N LYS A 376 -6.12 13.78 -7.90
CA LYS A 376 -4.94 13.67 -8.76
C LYS A 376 -5.33 13.53 -10.23
N GLY A 377 -6.32 12.68 -10.53
CA GLY A 377 -6.83 12.47 -11.88
C GLY A 377 -7.49 13.71 -12.51
N ARG A 378 -8.08 14.59 -11.70
CA ARG A 378 -8.73 15.83 -12.16
C ARG A 378 -7.76 17.00 -12.37
N LEU A 379 -6.67 17.06 -11.60
CA LEU A 379 -5.73 18.19 -11.62
C LEU A 379 -4.53 17.99 -12.54
N VAL A 380 -4.19 16.75 -12.89
CA VAL A 380 -3.00 16.45 -13.70
C VAL A 380 -3.40 15.69 -14.94
N ASP A 381 -3.15 16.30 -16.10
CA ASP A 381 -3.39 15.71 -17.41
C ASP A 381 -2.63 14.39 -17.59
N ASP A 382 -3.27 13.44 -18.27
CA ASP A 382 -2.75 12.08 -18.48
C ASP A 382 -1.33 12.07 -19.08
N GLY A 383 -1.01 13.04 -19.96
CA GLY A 383 0.26 13.09 -20.69
C GLY A 383 1.50 13.44 -19.85
N VAL A 384 1.32 14.11 -18.70
CA VAL A 384 2.44 14.50 -17.80
C VAL A 384 2.35 13.84 -16.42
N ARG A 385 1.27 13.11 -16.14
CA ARG A 385 0.94 12.51 -14.85
C ARG A 385 2.06 11.68 -14.24
N ALA A 386 2.62 10.74 -15.01
CA ALA A 386 3.69 9.86 -14.54
C ALA A 386 4.96 10.64 -14.13
N GLN A 387 5.31 11.69 -14.88
CA GLN A 387 6.48 12.53 -14.60
C GLN A 387 6.27 13.39 -13.36
N VAL A 388 5.10 14.03 -13.25
CA VAL A 388 4.73 14.83 -12.08
C VAL A 388 4.75 13.97 -10.82
N TYR A 389 4.09 12.80 -10.83
CA TYR A 389 4.04 11.94 -9.64
C TYR A 389 5.39 11.31 -9.29
N GLY A 390 6.22 10.99 -10.29
CA GLY A 390 7.61 10.56 -10.07
C GLY A 390 8.43 11.61 -9.33
N MET A 391 8.30 12.90 -9.72
CA MET A 391 8.97 14.00 -9.03
C MET A 391 8.44 14.23 -7.62
N LEU A 392 7.13 14.06 -7.39
CA LEU A 392 6.51 14.20 -6.07
C LEU A 392 6.90 13.08 -5.09
N ARG A 393 7.34 11.92 -5.59
CA ARG A 393 7.87 10.84 -4.74
C ARG A 393 9.24 11.14 -4.13
N VAL A 394 10.03 12.03 -4.73
CA VAL A 394 11.38 12.35 -4.22
C VAL A 394 11.30 13.06 -2.85
N PRO A 395 10.52 14.14 -2.67
CA PRO A 395 10.31 14.75 -1.35
C PRO A 395 9.76 13.77 -0.31
N LEU A 396 8.87 12.85 -0.71
CA LEU A 396 8.29 11.82 0.17
C LEU A 396 9.37 10.90 0.72
N ASN A 397 10.21 10.34 -0.15
CA ASN A 397 11.28 9.43 0.27
C ASN A 397 12.32 10.15 1.13
N VAL A 398 12.67 11.40 0.79
CA VAL A 398 13.57 12.22 1.62
C VAL A 398 12.94 12.48 2.99
N PHE A 399 11.65 12.83 3.05
CA PHE A 399 10.94 13.06 4.30
C PHE A 399 10.99 11.82 5.21
N VAL A 400 10.63 10.64 4.68
CA VAL A 400 10.65 9.38 5.45
C VAL A 400 12.06 9.05 5.94
N VAL A 401 13.07 9.14 5.07
CA VAL A 401 14.46 8.84 5.44
C VAL A 401 14.96 9.79 6.51
N VAL A 402 14.71 11.10 6.36
CA VAL A 402 15.11 12.11 7.36
C VAL A 402 14.39 11.87 8.68
N SER A 403 13.08 11.61 8.67
CA SER A 403 12.34 11.31 9.90
C SER A 403 12.85 10.07 10.62
N LEU A 404 13.20 9.01 9.89
CA LEU A 404 13.77 7.79 10.47
C LEU A 404 15.19 8.01 11.01
N LEU A 405 16.03 8.79 10.32
CA LEU A 405 17.39 9.12 10.76
C LEU A 405 17.42 10.07 11.97
N LEU A 406 16.43 10.96 12.08
CA LEU A 406 16.28 11.87 13.22
C LEU A 406 15.63 11.20 14.44
N THR A 407 15.19 9.96 14.30
CA THR A 407 14.70 9.16 15.43
C THR A 407 15.91 8.66 16.25
N GLY A 408 16.33 9.44 17.24
CA GLY A 408 17.39 9.07 18.18
C GLY A 408 16.97 7.99 19.20
N ASP A 409 17.89 7.59 20.07
CA ASP A 409 17.74 6.46 21.02
C ASP A 409 16.72 6.69 22.17
N GLY A 410 16.04 7.85 22.23
CA GLY A 410 14.96 8.13 23.18
C GLY A 410 13.59 7.66 22.68
N ASN A 411 12.52 7.77 23.49
CA ASN A 411 11.14 7.31 23.20
C ASN A 411 10.69 7.63 21.75
N PRO A 412 10.93 6.73 20.79
CA PRO A 412 11.23 7.16 19.42
C PRO A 412 9.96 7.49 18.65
N PHE A 413 8.88 6.76 18.96
CA PHE A 413 7.59 6.94 18.30
C PHE A 413 6.85 8.19 18.78
N GLY A 414 7.00 8.62 20.03
CA GLY A 414 6.27 9.77 20.58
C GLY A 414 6.61 11.09 19.87
N SER A 415 7.90 11.35 19.67
CA SER A 415 8.38 12.53 18.94
C SER A 415 7.99 12.47 17.46
N VAL A 416 8.17 11.32 16.82
CA VAL A 416 7.83 11.13 15.40
C VAL A 416 6.33 11.33 15.17
N PHE A 417 5.46 10.75 16.01
CA PHE A 417 4.02 10.93 15.92
C PHE A 417 3.61 12.39 16.17
N THR A 418 4.26 13.10 17.08
CA THR A 418 4.01 14.53 17.29
C THR A 418 4.35 15.35 16.04
N ILE A 419 5.52 15.09 15.44
CA ILE A 419 5.96 15.77 14.20
C ILE A 419 4.98 15.46 13.05
N CYS A 420 4.61 14.20 12.86
CA CYS A 420 3.63 13.80 11.84
C CYS A 420 2.29 14.50 12.05
N SER A 421 1.80 14.56 13.30
CA SER A 421 0.57 15.27 13.64
C SER A 421 0.62 16.75 13.26
N THR A 422 1.71 17.45 13.61
CA THR A 422 1.90 18.87 13.26
C THR A 422 1.98 19.09 11.75
N LEU A 423 2.72 18.25 11.03
CA LEU A 423 2.84 18.36 9.58
C LEU A 423 1.52 18.06 8.86
N LEU A 424 0.76 17.05 9.31
CA LEU A 424 -0.56 16.74 8.77
C LEU A 424 -1.54 17.90 8.98
N LEU A 425 -1.50 18.54 10.16
CA LEU A 425 -2.32 19.71 10.44
C LEU A 425 -1.92 20.90 9.57
N ALA A 426 -0.62 21.14 9.39
CA ALA A 426 -0.10 22.17 8.49
C ALA A 426 -0.50 21.91 7.04
N ALA A 427 -0.42 20.66 6.57
CA ALA A 427 -0.88 20.26 5.24
C ALA A 427 -2.37 20.48 5.05
N SER A 428 -3.19 20.13 6.06
CA SER A 428 -4.62 20.41 6.06
C SER A 428 -4.91 21.90 6.00
N GLY A 429 -4.16 22.72 6.74
CA GLY A 429 -4.26 24.18 6.69
C GLY A 429 -3.90 24.74 5.31
N ALA A 430 -2.81 24.26 4.71
CA ALA A 430 -2.37 24.67 3.36
C ALA A 430 -3.37 24.27 2.27
N LEU A 431 -3.96 23.07 2.37
CA LEU A 431 -5.02 22.63 1.47
C LEU A 431 -6.28 23.50 1.66
N TRP A 432 -6.65 23.82 2.90
CA TRP A 432 -7.80 24.66 3.19
C TRP A 432 -7.64 26.08 2.65
N THR A 433 -6.50 26.73 2.88
CA THR A 433 -6.24 28.08 2.33
C THR A 433 -6.24 28.10 0.81
N ALA A 434 -5.67 27.08 0.17
CA ALA A 434 -5.71 26.92 -1.28
C ALA A 434 -7.15 26.83 -1.81
N THR A 435 -8.09 26.30 -1.01
CA THR A 435 -9.50 26.13 -1.40
C THR A 435 -10.38 27.33 -1.08
N VAL A 436 -10.15 28.00 0.06
CA VAL A 436 -10.90 29.20 0.47
C VAL A 436 -10.56 30.39 -0.40
N ASN A 437 -9.28 30.57 -0.77
CA ASN A 437 -8.86 31.64 -1.69
C ASN A 437 -9.46 31.52 -3.11
N GLN A 438 -10.16 30.43 -3.42
CA GLN A 438 -10.90 30.24 -4.67
C GLN A 438 -12.40 30.52 -4.55
N ALA A 439 -12.93 30.60 -3.32
CA ALA A 439 -14.33 30.93 -3.03
C ALA A 439 -14.53 32.42 -2.71
N ALA A 440 -13.43 33.19 -2.59
CA ALA A 440 -13.49 34.63 -2.52
C ALA A 440 -13.78 35.20 -3.93
N PRO A 441 -14.79 36.07 -4.08
CA PRO A 441 -15.29 36.56 -5.36
C PRO A 441 -14.27 37.38 -6.16
#